data_AF-A0A834EB62-F1
#
_entry.id   AF-A0A834EB62-F1
#
_cell.length_a   1.000
_cell.length_b   1.000
_cell.length_c   1.000
_cell.angle_alpha   90.00
_cell.angle_beta   90.00
_cell.angle_gamma   90.00
#
_symmetry.space_group_name_H-M   'P 1'
#
loop_
_entity.id
_entity.type
_entity.pdbx_description
1 polymer ?
#
loop_
_entity_poly.entity_id
_entity_poly.type
_entity_poly.pdbx_seq_one_letter_code
_entity_poly.pdbx_strand_id
1 'polypeptide(L)'
;MPGDSPSIWDLVEEHVPLPELPEVKRILGETTVDLSLELRAEVMMLRSLLEEARSSQAPGSRHTSDASSLLAPSPLLRDLVRQELRQLLQGLRQKAIYEGRDQNQAWVQYSPRVLRFALEESRCDFPGQEIFQMRADEPSCHRDFSVIKDQLNMSNIDQVAGHLR
;
A
#
# COMPACT_ATOMS: atom_id res chain seq x y z
N MET A 1 -22.31 -15.04 19.95
CA MET A 1 -22.05 -14.74 18.54
C MET A 1 -23.36 -14.29 17.93
N PRO A 2 -23.48 -13.07 17.38
CA PRO A 2 -24.68 -12.71 16.66
C PRO A 2 -24.73 -13.63 15.44
N GLY A 3 -25.65 -14.60 15.46
CA GLY A 3 -25.85 -15.51 14.33
C GLY A 3 -26.18 -14.73 13.07
N ASP A 4 -25.85 -15.29 11.92
CA ASP A 4 -26.19 -14.71 10.63
C ASP A 4 -27.70 -14.52 10.55
N SER A 5 -28.15 -13.28 10.74
CA SER A 5 -29.56 -12.94 10.73
C SER A 5 -30.16 -13.24 9.35
N PRO A 6 -31.29 -13.97 9.25
CA PRO A 6 -31.88 -14.43 7.99
C PRO A 6 -32.22 -13.27 7.03
N SER A 7 -32.34 -13.56 5.74
CA SER A 7 -32.70 -12.54 4.76
C SER A 7 -34.16 -12.18 4.92
N ILE A 8 -34.52 -10.93 4.59
CA ILE A 8 -35.92 -10.52 4.60
C ILE A 8 -36.71 -11.40 3.63
N TRP A 9 -36.09 -11.79 2.51
CA TRP A 9 -36.70 -12.71 1.56
C TRP A 9 -36.85 -14.13 2.13
N ASP A 10 -35.89 -14.64 2.89
CA ASP A 10 -35.96 -15.95 3.56
C ASP A 10 -37.13 -15.98 4.56
N LEU A 11 -37.33 -14.87 5.29
CA LEU A 11 -38.46 -14.70 6.21
C LEU A 11 -39.80 -14.66 5.45
N VAL A 12 -39.84 -14.03 4.28
CA VAL A 12 -41.04 -13.98 3.43
C VAL A 12 -41.37 -15.37 2.89
N GLU A 13 -40.37 -16.14 2.45
CA GLU A 13 -40.55 -17.53 1.99
C GLU A 13 -41.08 -18.45 3.08
N GLU A 14 -40.72 -18.22 4.35
CA GLU A 14 -41.25 -18.99 5.48
C GLU A 14 -42.74 -18.69 5.77
N HIS A 15 -43.20 -17.48 5.48
CA HIS A 15 -44.55 -17.01 5.89
C HIS A 15 -45.57 -16.95 4.74
N VAL A 16 -45.13 -17.00 3.48
CA VAL A 16 -46.00 -16.85 2.30
C VAL A 16 -46.14 -18.17 1.54
N PRO A 17 -47.37 -18.59 1.18
CA PRO A 17 -47.57 -19.77 0.35
C PRO A 17 -46.82 -19.69 -0.99
N LEU A 18 -46.21 -20.79 -1.43
CA LEU A 18 -45.50 -20.93 -2.71
C LEU A 18 -46.20 -20.27 -3.94
N PRO A 19 -47.52 -20.39 -4.15
CA PRO A 19 -48.18 -19.74 -5.29
C PRO A 19 -48.23 -18.21 -5.21
N GLU A 20 -48.11 -17.62 -4.02
CA GLU A 20 -48.20 -16.16 -3.79
C GLU A 20 -46.82 -15.47 -3.80
N LEU A 21 -45.73 -16.24 -3.61
CA LEU A 21 -44.36 -15.72 -3.66
C LEU A 21 -44.03 -14.88 -4.90
N PRO A 22 -44.35 -15.29 -6.15
CA PRO A 22 -44.03 -14.46 -7.32
C PRO A 22 -44.83 -13.15 -7.32
N GLU A 23 -46.05 -13.14 -6.78
CA GLU A 23 -46.84 -11.91 -6.67
C GLU A 23 -46.28 -10.97 -5.60
N VAL A 24 -45.87 -11.51 -4.44
CA VAL A 24 -45.19 -10.74 -3.39
C VAL A 24 -43.84 -10.20 -3.89
N LYS A 25 -43.07 -11.01 -4.63
CA LYS A 25 -41.80 -10.60 -5.26
C LYS A 25 -42.03 -9.43 -6.22
N ARG A 26 -43.09 -9.51 -7.04
CA ARG A 26 -43.48 -8.46 -7.98
C ARG A 26 -43.88 -7.16 -7.27
N ILE A 27 -44.62 -7.25 -6.16
CA ILE A 27 -45.04 -6.08 -5.35
C ILE A 27 -43.82 -5.42 -4.69
N LEU A 28 -42.90 -6.22 -4.15
CA LEU A 28 -41.68 -5.74 -3.50
C LEU A 28 -40.66 -5.17 -4.50
N GLY A 29 -40.80 -5.54 -5.78
CA GLY A 29 -39.90 -5.16 -6.85
C GLY A 29 -38.89 -6.27 -7.11
N GLU A 30 -39.15 -7.06 -8.15
CA GLU A 30 -38.39 -8.28 -8.46
C GLU A 30 -36.88 -8.06 -8.53
N THR A 31 -36.45 -7.05 -9.29
CA THR A 31 -35.03 -6.69 -9.42
C THR A 31 -34.41 -6.22 -8.11
N THR A 32 -35.19 -5.60 -7.24
CA THR A 32 -34.71 -5.12 -5.93
C THR A 32 -34.50 -6.29 -4.98
N VAL A 33 -35.41 -7.26 -4.99
CA VAL A 33 -35.28 -8.52 -4.24
C VAL A 33 -34.06 -9.29 -4.73
N ASP A 34 -33.93 -9.48 -6.05
CA ASP A 34 -32.80 -10.23 -6.63
C ASP A 34 -31.45 -9.58 -6.30
N LEU A 35 -31.33 -8.26 -6.46
CA LEU A 35 -30.13 -7.52 -6.09
C LEU A 35 -29.84 -7.61 -4.58
N SER A 36 -30.86 -7.58 -3.74
CA SER A 36 -30.67 -7.70 -2.29
C SER A 36 -30.13 -9.06 -1.88
N LEU A 37 -30.57 -10.12 -2.57
CA LEU A 37 -30.07 -11.49 -2.36
C LEU A 37 -28.62 -11.62 -2.84
N GLU A 38 -28.29 -11.05 -4.00
CA GLU A 38 -26.93 -11.03 -4.55
C GLU A 38 -25.96 -10.29 -3.61
N LEU A 39 -26.28 -9.05 -3.22
CA LEU A 39 -25.47 -8.27 -2.28
C LEU A 39 -25.27 -8.99 -0.94
N ARG A 40 -26.31 -9.67 -0.46
CA ARG A 40 -26.20 -10.45 0.78
C ARG A 40 -25.26 -11.64 0.61
N ALA A 41 -25.30 -12.34 -0.53
CA ALA A 41 -24.36 -13.41 -0.84
C ALA A 41 -22.91 -12.90 -0.90
N GLU A 42 -22.69 -11.73 -1.51
CA GLU A 42 -21.38 -11.08 -1.51
C GLU A 42 -20.91 -10.73 -0.10
N VAL A 43 -21.78 -10.14 0.73
CA VAL A 43 -21.44 -9.82 2.12
C VAL A 43 -21.10 -11.07 2.93
N MET A 44 -21.84 -12.17 2.72
CA MET A 44 -21.53 -13.46 3.36
C MET A 44 -20.16 -13.99 2.92
N MET A 45 -19.83 -13.91 1.63
CA MET A 45 -18.51 -14.28 1.11
C MET A 45 -17.39 -13.38 1.67
N LEU A 46 -17.60 -12.08 1.75
CA LEU A 46 -16.61 -11.15 2.33
C LEU A 46 -16.40 -11.44 3.82
N ARG A 47 -17.45 -11.77 4.56
CA ARG A 47 -17.34 -12.18 5.97
C ARG A 47 -16.59 -13.49 6.11
N SER A 48 -16.84 -14.49 5.26
CA SER A 48 -16.10 -15.75 5.31
C SER A 48 -14.62 -15.54 5.01
N LEU A 49 -14.28 -14.72 4.01
CA LEU A 49 -12.89 -14.35 3.71
C LEU A 49 -12.22 -13.60 4.88
N LEU A 50 -12.94 -12.68 5.53
CA LEU A 50 -12.43 -11.98 6.71
C LEU A 50 -12.20 -12.93 7.89
N GLU A 51 -13.12 -13.86 8.14
CA GLU A 51 -12.95 -14.86 9.19
C GLU A 51 -11.83 -15.86 8.87
N GLU A 52 -11.63 -16.22 7.61
CA GLU A 52 -10.48 -17.03 7.15
C GLU A 52 -9.15 -16.30 7.38
N ALA A 53 -9.08 -15.01 7.02
CA ALA A 53 -7.91 -14.18 7.26
C ALA A 53 -7.62 -13.98 8.76
N ARG A 54 -8.65 -13.96 9.61
CA ARG A 54 -8.52 -13.90 11.07
C ARG A 54 -8.13 -15.25 11.67
N SER A 55 -8.69 -16.34 11.18
CA SER A 55 -8.38 -17.70 11.64
C SER A 55 -6.96 -18.11 11.27
N SER A 56 -6.46 -17.59 10.14
CA SER A 56 -5.05 -17.69 9.73
C SER A 56 -4.10 -16.93 10.67
N GLN A 57 -4.61 -15.97 11.45
CA GLN A 57 -3.87 -15.28 12.51
C GLN A 57 -4.00 -16.10 13.80
N ALA A 58 -3.13 -17.08 13.98
CA ALA A 58 -3.11 -17.92 15.18
C ALA A 58 -2.96 -17.06 16.47
N PRO A 59 -3.61 -17.40 17.60
CA PRO A 59 -3.71 -16.54 18.80
C PRO A 59 -2.40 -16.39 19.60
N GLY A 60 -1.26 -16.85 19.07
CA GLY A 60 0.02 -16.91 19.77
C GLY A 60 1.10 -16.00 19.22
N SER A 61 0.96 -15.46 18.01
CA SER A 61 1.95 -14.53 17.45
C SER A 61 1.57 -13.11 17.81
N ARG A 62 2.36 -12.54 18.71
CA ARG A 62 2.31 -11.13 19.07
C ARG A 62 2.26 -10.25 17.82
N HIS A 63 1.54 -9.14 17.99
CA HIS A 63 1.60 -7.90 17.22
C HIS A 63 0.62 -7.81 16.05
N THR A 64 -0.38 -6.98 16.31
CA THR A 64 -1.21 -6.16 15.41
C THR A 64 -0.43 -5.32 14.38
N SER A 65 0.81 -5.69 14.06
CA SER A 65 1.69 -5.00 13.12
C SER A 65 1.70 -5.66 11.73
N ASP A 66 1.36 -6.94 11.60
CA ASP A 66 1.57 -7.66 10.33
C ASP A 66 0.37 -7.60 9.36
N ALA A 67 -0.87 -7.45 9.84
CA ALA A 67 -2.00 -7.19 8.95
C ALA A 67 -1.88 -5.82 8.25
N SER A 68 -1.25 -4.84 8.92
CA SER A 68 -0.90 -3.55 8.33
C SER A 68 0.39 -3.60 7.50
N SER A 69 1.19 -4.66 7.62
CA SER A 69 2.37 -4.92 6.76
C SER A 69 1.97 -5.50 5.39
N LEU A 70 0.91 -6.31 5.33
CA LEU A 70 0.38 -6.84 4.05
C LEU A 70 -0.36 -5.78 3.22
N LEU A 71 -0.91 -4.75 3.87
CA LEU A 71 -1.46 -3.54 3.25
C LEU A 71 -0.49 -2.36 3.34
N ALA A 72 0.78 -2.61 3.71
CA ALA A 72 1.76 -1.54 3.74
C ALA A 72 1.87 -0.97 2.32
N PRO A 73 1.83 0.37 2.16
CA PRO A 73 2.08 0.97 0.87
C PRO A 73 3.41 0.43 0.36
N SER A 74 3.40 -0.09 -0.87
CA SER A 74 4.58 -0.63 -1.56
C SER A 74 5.78 0.26 -1.24
N PRO A 75 6.96 -0.30 -0.90
CA PRO A 75 8.12 0.49 -0.49
C PRO A 75 8.42 1.62 -1.49
N LEU A 76 8.17 1.37 -2.78
CA LEU A 76 8.23 2.35 -3.86
C LEU A 76 7.33 3.57 -3.64
N LEU A 77 6.08 3.38 -3.23
CA LEU A 77 5.14 4.46 -2.92
C LEU A 77 5.57 5.24 -1.68
N ARG A 78 6.12 4.55 -0.67
CA ARG A 78 6.66 5.24 0.53
C ARG A 78 7.84 6.12 0.19
N ASP A 79 8.73 5.63 -0.67
CA ASP A 79 9.91 6.38 -1.10
C ASP A 79 9.54 7.55 -2.00
N LEU A 80 8.56 7.38 -2.89
CA LEU A 80 8.00 8.46 -3.70
C LEU A 80 7.38 9.55 -2.82
N VAL A 81 6.48 9.18 -1.89
CA VAL A 81 5.87 10.14 -0.95
C VAL A 81 6.94 10.84 -0.13
N ARG A 82 7.99 10.14 0.27
CA ARG A 82 9.13 10.74 0.97
C ARG A 82 9.86 11.77 0.10
N GLN A 83 10.13 11.43 -1.17
CA GLN A 83 10.77 12.33 -2.13
C GLN A 83 9.95 13.60 -2.36
N GLU A 84 8.65 13.46 -2.60
CA GLU A 84 7.73 14.59 -2.79
C GLU A 84 7.67 15.49 -1.55
N LEU A 85 7.58 14.90 -0.35
CA LEU A 85 7.61 15.65 0.90
C LEU A 85 8.94 16.40 1.09
N ARG A 86 10.08 15.80 0.73
CA ARG A 86 11.38 16.49 0.77
C ARG A 86 11.43 17.67 -0.19
N GLN A 87 10.94 17.51 -1.42
CA GLN A 87 10.89 18.58 -2.41
C GLN A 87 10.01 19.74 -1.93
N LEU A 88 8.85 19.43 -1.34
CA LEU A 88 7.98 20.44 -0.75
C LEU A 88 8.67 21.19 0.41
N LEU A 89 9.32 20.47 1.31
CA LEU A 89 10.03 21.09 2.45
C LEU A 89 11.19 21.99 2.00
N GLN A 90 11.91 21.61 0.94
CA GLN A 90 12.94 22.44 0.33
C GLN A 90 12.35 23.70 -0.30
N GLY A 91 11.23 23.57 -1.02
CA GLY A 91 10.50 24.70 -1.60
C GLY A 91 9.99 25.67 -0.52
N LEU A 92 9.46 25.15 0.59
CA LEU A 92 9.03 25.95 1.74
C LEU A 92 10.20 26.68 2.41
N ARG A 93 11.35 26.02 2.55
CA ARG A 93 12.57 26.64 3.08
C ARG A 93 13.04 27.78 2.16
N GLN A 94 13.08 27.55 0.85
CA GLN A 94 13.45 28.58 -0.12
C GLN A 94 12.46 29.75 -0.10
N LYS A 95 11.15 29.46 -0.04
CA LYS A 95 10.11 30.48 0.09
C LYS A 95 10.28 31.31 1.36
N ALA A 96 10.57 30.69 2.50
CA ALA A 96 10.84 31.41 3.74
C ALA A 96 12.07 32.33 3.61
N ILE A 97 13.12 31.88 2.91
CA ILE A 97 14.31 32.70 2.62
C ILE A 97 13.93 33.91 1.75
N TYR A 98 13.15 33.71 0.68
CA TYR A 98 12.68 34.81 -0.18
C TYR A 98 11.78 35.80 0.58
N GLU A 99 11.04 35.33 1.58
CA GLU A 99 10.19 36.14 2.45
C GLU A 99 10.93 36.76 3.66
N GLY A 100 12.25 36.53 3.79
CA GLY A 100 13.07 37.05 4.89
C GLY A 100 12.78 36.41 6.26
N ARG A 101 12.12 35.24 6.29
CA ARG A 101 11.76 34.49 7.49
C ARG A 101 12.85 33.49 7.87
N ASP A 102 12.91 33.12 9.14
CA ASP A 102 13.84 32.10 9.62
C ASP A 102 13.51 30.72 9.03
N GLN A 103 14.53 30.07 8.46
CA GLN A 103 14.46 28.79 7.76
C GLN A 103 13.94 27.68 8.67
N ASN A 104 14.31 27.72 9.95
CA ASN A 104 13.95 26.69 10.92
C ASN A 104 12.55 26.94 11.52
N GLN A 105 12.11 28.20 11.59
CA GLN A 105 10.72 28.54 12.00
C GLN A 105 9.68 28.10 10.98
N ALA A 106 10.05 28.02 9.69
CA ALA A 106 9.15 27.55 8.64
C ALA A 106 8.66 26.11 8.88
N TRP A 107 9.42 25.28 9.61
CA TRP A 107 9.06 23.88 9.85
C TRP A 107 8.30 23.66 11.18
N VAL A 108 8.36 24.61 12.12
CA VAL A 108 7.78 24.49 13.47
C VAL A 108 6.26 24.32 13.44
N GLN A 109 5.61 24.84 12.41
CA GLN A 109 4.15 24.76 12.24
C GLN A 109 3.69 23.38 11.71
N TYR A 110 4.61 22.53 11.27
CA TYR A 110 4.30 21.23 10.68
C TYR A 110 4.51 20.09 11.67
N SER A 111 3.74 19.02 11.49
CA SER A 111 3.79 17.84 12.37
C SER A 111 5.19 17.21 12.42
N PRO A 112 5.81 17.09 13.62
CA PRO A 112 7.14 16.50 13.77
C PRO A 112 7.25 15.07 13.23
N ARG A 113 6.13 14.32 13.21
CA ARG A 113 6.08 12.95 12.68
C ARG A 113 6.29 12.92 11.16
N VAL A 114 5.76 13.90 10.44
CA VAL A 114 5.88 14.02 8.97
C VAL A 114 7.27 14.50 8.61
N LEU A 115 7.82 15.46 9.37
CA LEU A 115 9.20 15.92 9.20
C LEU A 115 10.19 14.78 9.42
N ARG A 116 10.03 14.01 10.49
CA ARG A 116 10.80 12.78 10.70
C ARG A 116 10.65 11.84 9.51
N PHE A 117 9.42 11.51 9.11
CA PHE A 117 9.19 10.57 8.02
C PHE A 117 9.83 11.01 6.68
N ALA A 118 9.76 12.30 6.37
CA ALA A 118 10.35 12.89 5.16
C ALA A 118 11.89 12.95 5.24
N LEU A 119 12.44 13.33 6.39
CA LEU A 119 13.88 13.54 6.60
C LEU A 119 14.63 12.28 7.03
N GLU A 120 13.93 11.22 7.45
CA GLU A 120 14.52 9.93 7.81
C GLU A 120 15.26 9.38 6.59
N GLU A 121 16.57 9.23 6.76
CA GLU A 121 17.47 8.67 5.78
C GLU A 121 17.11 7.19 5.70
N SER A 122 16.61 6.76 4.54
CA SER A 122 16.33 5.37 4.25
C SER A 122 17.65 4.62 4.36
N ARG A 123 17.93 4.04 5.52
CA ARG A 123 18.88 2.94 5.63
C ARG A 123 18.30 1.84 4.75
N CYS A 124 18.78 1.76 3.52
CA CYS A 124 18.69 0.54 2.75
C CYS A 124 19.49 -0.49 3.55
N ASP A 125 18.81 -1.24 4.41
CA ASP A 125 19.35 -2.43 5.03
C ASP A 125 19.58 -3.45 3.90
N PHE A 126 20.74 -3.37 3.25
CA PHE A 126 21.27 -4.49 2.50
C PHE A 126 21.71 -5.54 3.53
N PRO A 127 21.14 -6.76 3.53
CA PRO A 127 21.63 -7.79 4.43
C PRO A 127 22.93 -8.35 3.84
N GLY A 128 24.04 -8.12 4.53
CA GLY A 128 25.28 -8.84 4.26
C GLY A 128 26.49 -7.96 4.04
N GLN A 129 27.04 -7.43 5.13
CA GLN A 129 28.48 -7.38 5.37
C GLN A 129 28.70 -6.93 6.81
N GLU A 130 28.45 -7.87 7.74
CA GLU A 130 29.36 -7.95 8.87
C GLU A 130 30.76 -8.20 8.30
N ILE A 131 31.75 -7.70 9.04
CA ILE A 131 33.19 -7.80 8.84
C ILE A 131 33.80 -6.55 8.18
N PHE A 132 34.61 -5.90 9.02
CA PHE A 132 35.55 -4.79 8.79
C PHE A 132 35.04 -3.38 9.05
N GLN A 133 34.90 -3.06 10.34
CA GLN A 133 35.46 -1.83 10.87
C GLN A 133 36.91 -1.70 10.40
N MET A 134 37.24 -0.69 9.59
CA MET A 134 38.44 0.12 9.80
C MET A 134 38.47 1.37 8.91
N ARG A 135 38.59 2.52 9.60
CA ARG A 135 39.33 3.74 9.22
C ARG A 135 38.79 4.59 8.05
N ALA A 136 38.32 5.78 8.46
CA ALA A 136 38.49 7.11 7.86
C ALA A 136 39.13 7.19 6.46
N ASP A 137 38.32 7.54 5.46
CA ASP A 137 38.39 8.80 4.71
C ASP A 137 37.30 8.77 3.63
N GLU A 138 36.51 9.84 3.51
CA GLU A 138 35.80 10.16 2.26
C GLU A 138 36.85 10.57 1.22
N PRO A 139 36.68 10.26 -0.09
CA PRO A 139 35.70 11.02 -0.88
C PRO A 139 35.04 10.29 -2.07
N SER A 140 33.91 10.86 -2.50
CA SER A 140 33.35 10.82 -3.86
C SER A 140 33.04 9.42 -4.44
N CYS A 141 31.76 9.04 -4.37
CA CYS A 141 31.18 7.92 -5.11
C CYS A 141 31.24 8.13 -6.64
N HIS A 142 32.42 7.99 -7.25
CA HIS A 142 32.50 7.69 -8.67
C HIS A 142 32.21 6.19 -8.81
N ARG A 143 30.94 5.84 -9.06
CA ARG A 143 30.59 4.46 -9.40
C ARG A 143 31.22 4.16 -10.75
N ASP A 144 32.29 3.39 -10.72
CA ASP A 144 32.97 2.92 -11.92
C ASP A 144 32.12 1.82 -12.56
N PHE A 145 31.30 2.19 -13.54
CA PHE A 145 30.42 1.26 -14.27
C PHE A 145 31.20 0.30 -15.18
N SER A 146 32.51 0.48 -15.28
CA SER A 146 33.46 -0.37 -16.01
C SER A 146 33.40 -1.84 -15.55
N VAL A 147 33.12 -2.10 -14.27
CA VAL A 147 33.01 -3.47 -13.71
C VAL A 147 31.74 -4.21 -14.16
N ILE A 148 30.67 -3.47 -14.46
CA ILE A 148 29.39 -4.05 -14.91
C ILE A 148 29.39 -4.23 -16.45
N LYS A 149 30.28 -3.50 -17.15
CA LYS A 149 30.40 -3.54 -18.60
C LYS A 149 30.74 -4.92 -19.13
N ASP A 150 31.57 -5.68 -18.40
CA ASP A 150 32.03 -7.00 -18.81
C ASP A 150 31.05 -8.12 -18.42
N GLN A 151 30.10 -7.83 -17.51
CA GLN A 151 29.05 -8.76 -17.09
C GLN A 151 27.81 -8.69 -17.97
N LEU A 152 27.54 -7.53 -18.56
CA LEU A 152 26.55 -7.37 -19.61
C LEU A 152 27.23 -7.74 -20.92
N ASN A 153 26.80 -8.81 -21.57
CA ASN A 153 27.33 -9.28 -22.86
C ASN A 153 27.00 -8.25 -23.98
N MET A 154 27.63 -7.08 -23.93
CA MET A 154 27.42 -5.92 -24.80
C MET A 154 28.25 -6.00 -26.09
N SER A 155 28.93 -7.11 -26.33
CA SER A 155 29.78 -7.38 -27.49
C SER A 155 29.08 -7.20 -28.84
N ASN A 156 27.74 -7.19 -28.85
CA ASN A 156 26.93 -7.17 -30.07
C ASN A 156 25.99 -5.95 -30.17
N ILE A 157 26.11 -4.96 -29.28
CA ILE A 157 25.21 -3.80 -29.30
C ILE A 157 25.39 -2.96 -30.59
N ASP A 158 26.62 -2.89 -31.10
CA ASP A 158 26.94 -2.18 -32.34
C ASP A 158 26.38 -2.89 -33.58
N GLN A 159 26.26 -4.22 -33.54
CA GLN A 159 25.64 -5.03 -34.60
C GLN A 159 24.13 -4.79 -34.66
N VAL A 160 23.47 -4.66 -33.50
CA VAL A 160 22.03 -4.38 -33.42
C VAL A 160 21.72 -2.94 -33.83
N ALA A 161 22.55 -1.98 -33.44
CA ALA A 161 22.40 -0.57 -33.83
C ALA A 161 22.50 -0.38 -35.36
N GLY A 162 23.32 -1.18 -36.04
CA GLY A 162 23.45 -1.16 -37.50
C GLY A 162 22.23 -1.66 -38.27
N HIS A 163 21.34 -2.44 -37.63
CA HIS A 163 20.12 -2.98 -38.25
C HIS A 163 18.87 -2.12 -38.01
N LEU A 164 18.98 -1.05 -37.21
CA LEU A 164 17.87 -0.15 -36.86
C LEU A 164 17.82 1.12 -37.72
N ARG A 165 18.43 1.10 -38.92
CA ARG A 165 18.40 2.21 -39.87
C ARG A 165 17.50 1.92 -41.06
#